data_AF-A0A9D9CU27-F1
#
_entry.id   AF-A0A9D9CU27-F1
#
_cell.length_a   1.000
_cell.length_b   1.000
_cell.length_c   1.000
_cell.angle_alpha   90.00
_cell.angle_beta   90.00
_cell.angle_gamma   90.00
#
_symmetry.space_group_name_H-M   'P 1'
#
loop_
_entity.id
_entity.type
_entity.pdbx_description
1 polymer ?
#
loop_
_entity_poly.entity_id
_entity_poly.type
_entity_poly.pdbx_seq_one_letter_code
_entity_poly.pdbx_strand_id
1 'polypeptide(L)'
;MVLNYVWIGCFIIAFFVAILQCVIFQDYMVFERIVRSTFLMSEFAVMKIALPLGGVMILWLGLMNIGEKAGAINVLSKIIGPFL
;
A
#
# COMPACT_ATOMS: atom_id res chain seq x y z
N MET A 1 15.91 -3.20 -15.81
CA MET A 1 16.46 -1.83 -15.69
C MET A 1 15.54 -0.74 -16.26
N VAL A 2 14.40 -1.06 -16.90
CA VAL A 2 13.37 -0.07 -17.32
C VAL A 2 12.75 0.71 -16.15
N LEU A 3 12.51 0.04 -15.02
CA LEU A 3 11.87 0.68 -13.86
C LEU A 3 12.68 1.88 -13.32
N ASN A 4 14.02 1.79 -13.35
CA ASN A 4 14.89 2.86 -12.89
C ASN A 4 14.78 4.11 -13.79
N TYR A 5 14.67 3.91 -15.12
CA TYR A 5 14.44 5.01 -16.06
C TYR A 5 13.08 5.69 -15.86
N VAL A 6 12.02 4.92 -15.60
CA VAL A 6 10.68 5.48 -15.33
C VAL A 6 10.69 6.29 -14.04
N TRP A 7 11.35 5.78 -13.00
CA TRP A 7 11.50 6.49 -11.73
C TRP A 7 12.23 7.83 -11.92
N ILE A 8 13.41 7.80 -12.54
CA ILE A 8 14.20 9.00 -12.82
C ILE A 8 13.38 10.01 -13.66
N GLY A 9 12.62 9.54 -14.65
CA GLY A 9 11.73 10.38 -15.45
C GLY A 9 10.67 11.10 -14.63
N CYS A 10 9.99 10.40 -13.71
CA CYS A 10 9.02 11.02 -12.80
C CYS A 10 9.64 12.11 -11.91
N PHE A 11 10.84 11.90 -11.37
CA PHE A 11 11.52 12.91 -10.55
C PHE A 11 11.92 14.15 -11.35
N ILE A 12 12.41 13.96 -12.59
CA ILE A 12 12.78 15.07 -13.47
C ILE A 12 11.55 15.90 -13.83
N ILE A 13 10.44 15.25 -14.20
CA ILE A 13 9.19 15.94 -14.55
C ILE A 13 8.66 16.72 -13.33
N ALA A 14 8.65 16.10 -12.15
CA ALA A 14 8.22 16.75 -10.91
C ALA A 14 9.07 17.99 -10.57
N PHE A 15 10.39 17.92 -10.80
CA PHE A 15 11.30 19.05 -10.59
C PHE A 15 11.01 20.22 -11.53
N PHE A 16 10.80 19.95 -12.82
CA PHE A 16 10.41 20.99 -13.79
C PHE A 16 9.06 21.62 -13.46
N VAL A 17 8.07 20.81 -13.07
CA VAL A 17 6.75 21.30 -12.64
C VAL A 17 6.86 22.18 -11.40
N ALA A 18 7.68 21.81 -10.41
CA ALA A 18 7.90 22.61 -9.21
C ALA A 18 8.54 23.97 -9.52
N ILE A 19 9.52 24.02 -10.45
CA ILE A 19 10.13 25.28 -10.90
C ILE A 19 9.11 26.15 -11.64
N LEU A 20 8.35 25.57 -12.58
CA LEU A 20 7.32 26.30 -13.31
C LEU A 20 6.27 26.87 -12.36
N GLN A 21 5.85 26.11 -11.36
CA GLN A 21 4.86 26.55 -10.39
C GLN A 21 5.43 27.63 -9.45
N CYS A 22 6.70 27.53 -9.05
CA CYS A 22 7.37 28.57 -8.26
C CYS A 22 7.50 29.90 -9.03
N VAL A 23 7.89 29.84 -10.31
CA VAL A 23 8.15 31.03 -11.13
C VAL A 23 6.87 31.68 -11.66
N ILE A 24 5.87 30.89 -12.07
CA ILE A 24 4.63 31.41 -12.69
C ILE A 24 3.56 31.75 -11.64
N PHE A 25 3.41 30.96 -10.58
CA PHE A 25 2.39 31.19 -9.56
C PHE A 25 2.89 31.99 -8.34
N GLN A 26 4.20 32.30 -8.24
CA GLN A 26 4.85 32.91 -7.06
C GLN A 26 4.53 32.20 -5.72
N ASP A 27 4.14 30.92 -5.78
CA ASP A 27 3.80 30.13 -4.60
C ASP A 27 5.08 29.45 -4.08
N TYR A 28 5.76 30.12 -3.16
CA TYR A 28 6.93 29.60 -2.45
C TYR A 28 6.62 28.37 -1.59
N MET A 29 5.33 28.07 -1.33
CA MET A 29 4.90 26.90 -0.55
C MET A 29 4.73 25.65 -1.42
N VAL A 30 4.94 25.71 -2.73
CA VAL A 30 4.90 24.54 -3.63
C VAL A 30 5.85 23.45 -3.16
N PHE A 31 7.08 23.80 -2.79
CA PHE A 31 8.06 22.83 -2.30
C PHE A 31 7.59 22.17 -1.00
N GLU A 32 7.07 22.95 -0.05
CA GLU A 32 6.52 22.41 1.21
C GLU A 32 5.32 21.49 0.94
N ARG A 33 4.42 21.89 0.03
CA ARG A 33 3.23 21.11 -0.35
C ARG A 33 3.62 19.76 -0.96
N ILE A 34 4.55 19.74 -1.91
CA ILE A 34 4.99 18.50 -2.57
C ILE A 34 5.59 17.53 -1.54
N VAL A 35 6.49 18.03 -0.68
CA VAL A 35 7.13 17.23 0.36
C VAL A 35 6.08 16.70 1.34
N ARG A 36 5.21 17.58 1.84
CA ARG A 36 4.14 17.22 2.78
C ARG A 36 3.16 16.22 2.18
N SER A 37 2.75 16.38 0.92
CA SER A 37 1.88 15.45 0.22
C SER A 37 2.55 14.09 0.02
N THR A 38 3.86 14.06 -0.28
CA THR A 38 4.61 12.80 -0.41
C THR A 38 4.66 12.04 0.91
N PHE A 39 4.94 12.73 2.02
CA PHE A 39 4.94 12.13 3.35
C PHE A 39 3.54 11.66 3.77
N LEU A 40 2.50 12.48 3.54
CA LEU A 40 1.13 12.09 3.84
C LEU A 40 0.69 10.83 3.08
N MET A 41 1.07 10.72 1.80
CA MET A 41 0.77 9.53 1.00
C MET A 41 1.54 8.30 1.48
N SER A 42 2.80 8.48 1.89
CA SER A 42 3.60 7.40 2.48
C SER A 42 3.00 6.92 3.80
N GLU A 43 2.61 7.83 4.69
CA GLU A 43 1.95 7.50 5.96
C GLU A 43 0.62 6.80 5.71
N PHE A 44 -0.20 7.30 4.78
CA PHE A 44 -1.47 6.69 4.44
C PHE A 44 -1.30 5.25 3.91
N ALA A 45 -0.34 5.04 3.00
CA ALA A 45 -0.05 3.71 2.46
C ALA A 45 0.33 2.70 3.55
N VAL A 46 1.18 3.11 4.50
CA VAL A 46 1.67 2.20 5.55
C VAL A 46 0.66 2.05 6.68
N MET A 47 0.22 3.16 7.26
CA MET A 47 -0.60 3.18 8.47
C MET A 47 -2.07 2.85 8.20
N LYS A 48 -2.62 3.32 7.08
CA LYS A 48 -4.06 3.17 6.79
C LYS A 48 -4.39 2.01 5.88
N ILE A 49 -3.45 1.55 5.05
CA ILE A 49 -3.69 0.43 4.14
C ILE A 49 -2.94 -0.82 4.61
N ALA A 50 -1.62 -0.78 4.67
CA ALA A 50 -0.81 -1.98 4.89
C ALA A 50 -1.02 -2.60 6.28
N LEU A 51 -1.00 -1.78 7.34
CA LEU A 51 -1.18 -2.23 8.72
C LEU A 51 -2.55 -2.90 8.96
N PRO A 52 -3.69 -2.27 8.61
CA PRO A 52 -4.99 -2.90 8.75
C PRO A 52 -5.13 -4.17 7.93
N LEU A 53 -4.65 -4.18 6.69
CA LEU A 53 -4.69 -5.37 5.83
C LEU A 53 -3.87 -6.52 6.42
N GLY A 54 -2.65 -6.24 6.89
CA GLY A 54 -1.81 -7.21 7.58
C GLY A 54 -2.47 -7.75 8.84
N GLY A 55 -3.09 -6.89 9.64
CA GLY A 55 -3.84 -7.28 10.84
C GLY A 55 -5.00 -8.23 10.53
N VAL A 56 -5.80 -7.94 9.50
CA VAL A 56 -6.91 -8.81 9.08
C VAL A 56 -6.39 -10.17 8.61
N MET A 57 -5.29 -10.21 7.85
CA MET A 57 -4.69 -11.47 7.40
C MET A 57 -4.16 -12.30 8.57
N ILE A 58 -3.48 -11.67 9.55
CA ILE A 58 -2.98 -12.35 10.75
C ILE A 58 -4.16 -12.92 11.57
N LEU A 59 -5.24 -12.17 11.70
CA LEU A 59 -6.46 -12.63 12.39
C LEU A 59 -7.03 -13.87 11.70
N TRP A 60 -7.20 -13.83 10.37
CA TRP A 60 -7.76 -14.94 9.62
C TRP A 60 -6.86 -16.19 9.70
N LEU A 61 -5.55 -16.02 9.53
CA LEU A 61 -4.58 -17.11 9.68
C LEU A 61 -4.58 -17.69 11.09
N GLY A 62 -4.72 -16.86 12.12
CA GLY A 62 -4.86 -17.29 13.51
C GLY A 62 -6.11 -18.14 13.75
N LEU A 63 -7.27 -17.68 13.25
CA LEU A 63 -8.52 -18.44 13.31
C LEU A 63 -8.42 -19.77 12.56
N MET A 64 -7.81 -19.77 11.38
CA MET A 64 -7.64 -20.97 10.57
C MET A 64 -6.73 -21.99 11.27
N ASN A 65 -5.64 -21.54 11.89
CA ASN A 65 -4.75 -22.41 12.69
C ASN A 65 -5.49 -23.06 13.87
N ILE A 66 -6.39 -22.33 14.53
CA ILE A 66 -7.24 -22.89 15.59
C ILE A 66 -8.24 -23.91 15.02
N GLY A 67 -8.89 -23.59 13.90
CA GLY A 67 -9.82 -24.49 13.21
C GLY A 67 -9.16 -25.78 12.70
N GLU A 68 -7.89 -25.71 12.32
CA GLU A 68 -7.08 -26.86 11.91
C GLU A 68 -6.79 -27.78 13.09
N LYS A 69 -6.30 -27.22 14.19
CA LYS A 69 -6.02 -27.96 15.43
C LYS A 69 -7.27 -28.54 16.09
N ALA A 70 -8.41 -27.86 15.96
CA ALA A 70 -9.70 -28.35 16.44
C ALA A 70 -10.33 -29.44 15.55
N GLY A 71 -9.70 -29.79 14.42
CA GLY A 71 -10.23 -30.78 13.47
C GLY A 71 -11.43 -30.30 12.66
N ALA A 72 -11.88 -29.06 12.85
CA ALA A 72 -13.02 -28.47 12.13
C ALA A 72 -12.74 -28.36 10.63
N ILE A 73 -11.50 -28.04 10.26
CA ILE A 73 -11.06 -28.02 8.86
C ILE A 73 -11.13 -29.41 8.24
N ASN A 74 -10.75 -30.45 9.00
CA ASN A 74 -10.81 -31.84 8.50
C ASN A 74 -12.25 -32.32 8.29
N VAL A 75 -13.18 -31.90 9.16
CA VAL A 75 -14.62 -32.15 9.01
C VAL A 75 -15.17 -31.39 7.80
N LEU A 76 -14.81 -30.12 7.64
CA LEU A 76 -15.25 -29.29 6.52
C LEU A 76 -14.73 -29.83 5.18
N SER A 77 -13.46 -30.25 5.11
CA SER A 77 -12.88 -30.92 3.94
C SER A 77 -13.59 -32.23 3.60
N LYS A 78 -14.03 -33.00 4.61
CA LYS A 78 -14.79 -34.25 4.38
C LYS A 78 -16.21 -34.00 3.87
N ILE A 79 -16.82 -32.87 4.22
CA ILE A 79 -18.16 -32.45 3.76
C ILE A 79 -18.08 -31.84 2.35
N ILE A 80 -17.02 -31.11 2.03
CA ILE A 80 -16.83 -30.46 0.72
C ILE A 80 -16.23 -31.43 -0.31
N GLY A 81 -15.44 -32.42 0.11
CA GLY A 81 -14.87 -33.46 -0.76
C GLY A 81 -15.84 -34.18 -1.70
N PRO A 82 -17.12 -34.44 -1.34
CA PRO A 82 -18.10 -34.98 -2.28
C PRO A 82 -18.68 -33.97 -3.29
N PHE A 83 -18.37 -32.67 -3.17
CA PHE A 83 -18.87 -31.59 -4.04
C PHE A 83 -17.78 -30.97 -4.95
N LEU A 84 -16.54 -31.47 -4.89
CA LEU A 84 -15.37 -31.00 -5.64
C LEU A 84 -14.80 -32.16 -6.46
#